data_AF-A0A965DPH0-F1
#
_entry.id   AF-A0A965DPH0-F1
#
_cell.length_a   1.000
_cell.length_b   1.000
_cell.length_c   1.000
_cell.angle_alpha   90.00
_cell.angle_beta   90.00
_cell.angle_gamma   90.00
#
_symmetry.space_group_name_H-M   'P 1'
#
loop_
_entity.id
_entity.type
_entity.pdbx_description
1 polymer ?
#
loop_
_entity_poly.entity_id
_entity_poly.type
_entity_poly.pdbx_seq_one_letter_code
_entity_poly.pdbx_strand_id
1 'polypeptide(L)'
;GTGKTYTAVALAVQALKNKEVKRIVLTRPAVEAGENLGFLPGDLKEKLDPYLMPLYDALRDMIPPERLAEMIQYGVIEIAPLAFMRGRTLDKAFVILDEAQNTTIMQMKMFLTRMGMTAKFVITGDMSQVDLPRKQRSGLTYATRILRDIEGIGVVEMGHSDIIRHKIIAKIISAFEQQEALDKKFKEDHGNQGI
;
A
#
# COMPACT_ATOMS: atom_id res chain seq x y z
N GLY A 1 10.70 -0.24 0.04
CA GLY A 1 11.48 -1.48 0.23
C GLY A 1 11.76 -2.13 -1.10
N THR A 2 10.97 -3.11 -1.51
CA THR A 2 11.11 -3.81 -2.80
C THR A 2 10.55 -3.04 -4.01
N GLY A 3 10.15 -1.77 -3.84
CA GLY A 3 9.66 -0.95 -4.96
C GLY A 3 8.26 -1.25 -5.49
N LYS A 4 7.47 -2.15 -4.87
CA LYS A 4 6.09 -2.51 -5.29
C LYS A 4 5.22 -1.29 -5.62
N THR A 5 4.95 -0.46 -4.61
CA THR A 5 4.09 0.72 -4.75
C THR A 5 4.69 1.77 -5.68
N TYR A 6 5.99 2.04 -5.54
CA TYR A 6 6.70 3.00 -6.39
C TYR A 6 6.62 2.63 -7.87
N THR A 7 6.85 1.35 -8.19
CA THR A 7 6.76 0.83 -9.56
C THR A 7 5.33 0.91 -10.07
N ALA A 8 4.32 0.58 -9.25
CA ALA A 8 2.93 0.72 -9.62
C ALA A 8 2.57 2.16 -9.98
N VAL A 9 3.00 3.15 -9.17
CA VAL A 9 2.79 4.57 -9.44
C VAL A 9 3.51 4.99 -10.73
N ALA A 10 4.73 4.52 -10.97
CA ALA A 10 5.46 4.80 -12.22
C ALA A 10 4.70 4.30 -13.46
N LEU A 11 4.17 3.07 -13.40
CA LEU A 11 3.34 2.50 -14.47
C LEU A 11 2.03 3.29 -14.67
N ALA A 12 1.40 3.74 -13.59
CA ALA A 12 0.20 4.57 -13.67
C ALA A 12 0.47 5.91 -14.36
N VAL A 13 1.57 6.59 -13.97
CA VAL A 13 2.00 7.85 -14.58
C VAL A 13 2.36 7.66 -16.05
N GLN A 14 3.04 6.57 -16.40
CA GLN A 14 3.34 6.22 -17.79
C GLN A 14 2.04 6.01 -18.60
N ALA A 15 1.11 5.20 -18.11
CA ALA A 15 -0.17 4.95 -18.77
C ALA A 15 -0.98 6.23 -18.99
N LEU A 16 -0.96 7.16 -18.02
CA LEU A 16 -1.59 8.46 -18.14
C LEU A 16 -0.91 9.33 -19.22
N LYS A 17 0.42 9.40 -19.22
CA LYS A 17 1.20 10.13 -20.24
C LYS A 17 0.98 9.58 -21.65
N ASN A 18 0.85 8.26 -21.77
CA ASN A 18 0.55 7.56 -23.03
C ASN A 18 -0.92 7.67 -23.46
N LYS A 19 -1.78 8.32 -22.66
CA LYS A 19 -3.23 8.42 -22.90
C LYS A 19 -3.96 7.07 -22.95
N GLU A 20 -3.39 6.03 -22.35
CA GLU A 20 -4.03 4.72 -22.19
C GLU A 20 -5.18 4.79 -21.17
N VAL A 21 -5.03 5.67 -20.18
CA VAL A 21 -6.05 5.99 -19.17
C VAL A 21 -6.28 7.49 -19.12
N LYS A 22 -7.43 7.90 -18.59
CA LYS A 22 -7.79 9.31 -18.42
C LYS A 22 -7.46 9.87 -17.04
N ARG A 23 -7.31 9.00 -16.04
CA ARG A 23 -7.04 9.39 -14.66
C ARG A 23 -6.32 8.29 -13.88
N ILE A 24 -5.69 8.68 -12.78
CA ILE A 24 -5.08 7.80 -11.79
C ILE A 24 -5.89 7.91 -10.50
N VAL A 25 -6.18 6.77 -9.86
CA VAL A 25 -6.82 6.73 -8.53
C VAL A 25 -5.91 5.93 -7.61
N LEU A 26 -5.33 6.58 -6.61
CA LEU A 26 -4.51 5.97 -5.58
C LEU A 26 -5.32 5.88 -4.29
N THR A 27 -5.36 4.70 -3.69
CA THR A 27 -6.11 4.49 -2.48
C THR A 27 -5.39 3.58 -1.50
N ARG A 28 -5.65 3.79 -0.21
CA ARG A 28 -5.04 3.06 0.90
C ARG A 28 -6.12 2.81 1.97
N PRO A 29 -6.17 1.63 2.61
CA PRO A 29 -7.03 1.43 3.77
C PRO A 29 -6.55 2.30 4.92
N ALA A 30 -7.49 2.93 5.64
CA ALA A 30 -7.17 3.56 6.92
C ALA A 30 -6.97 2.45 7.95
N VAL A 31 -5.75 2.30 8.46
CA VAL A 31 -5.44 1.40 9.57
C VAL A 31 -4.66 2.15 10.61
N GLU A 32 -5.12 2.04 11.85
CA GLU A 32 -4.51 2.62 13.04
C GLU A 32 -3.27 1.79 13.40
N ALA A 33 -2.20 1.94 12.62
CA ALA A 33 -0.92 1.33 12.92
C ALA A 33 -0.25 2.12 14.08
N GLY A 34 -0.62 1.79 15.31
CA GLY A 34 0.04 2.30 16.53
C GLY A 34 -0.38 3.70 16.99
N GLU A 35 -1.01 4.51 16.14
CA GLU A 35 -1.63 5.78 16.53
C GLU A 35 -3.15 5.72 16.28
N ASN A 36 -3.94 5.93 17.33
CA ASN A 36 -5.40 6.00 17.22
C ASN A 36 -5.79 7.23 16.39
N LEU A 37 -6.49 7.04 15.27
CA LEU A 37 -6.93 8.12 14.37
C LEU A 37 -7.76 9.19 15.12
N GLY A 38 -8.41 8.80 16.21
CA GLY A 38 -9.14 9.69 17.10
C GLY A 38 -8.31 10.85 17.69
N PHE A 39 -6.99 10.71 17.84
CA PHE A 39 -6.14 11.66 18.59
C PHE A 39 -5.38 12.67 17.71
N LEU A 40 -5.34 12.47 16.39
CA LEU A 40 -4.76 13.48 15.50
C LEU A 40 -5.67 14.73 15.51
N PRO A 41 -5.14 15.94 15.73
CA PRO A 41 -5.94 17.17 15.64
C PRO A 41 -6.38 17.43 14.20
N GLY A 42 -7.48 18.17 14.02
CA GLY A 42 -7.98 18.56 12.70
C GLY A 42 -9.22 17.81 12.22
N ASP A 43 -9.64 18.13 11.00
CA ASP A 43 -10.77 17.47 10.33
C ASP A 43 -10.41 16.04 9.88
N LEU A 44 -11.40 15.26 9.44
CA LEU A 44 -11.18 13.86 9.04
C LEU A 44 -10.16 13.73 7.89
N LYS A 45 -10.06 14.74 7.03
CA LYS A 45 -9.12 14.74 5.90
C LYS A 45 -7.70 14.98 6.41
N GLU A 46 -7.50 15.98 7.27
CA GLU A 46 -6.21 16.28 7.91
C GLU A 46 -5.67 15.09 8.70
N LYS A 47 -6.54 14.31 9.34
CA LYS A 47 -6.16 13.07 10.05
C LYS A 47 -5.72 11.94 9.12
N LEU A 48 -6.21 11.91 7.89
CA LEU A 48 -5.93 10.84 6.90
C LEU A 48 -4.75 11.16 6.00
N ASP A 49 -4.44 12.44 5.82
CA ASP A 49 -3.34 12.93 4.96
C ASP A 49 -1.97 12.30 5.29
N PRO A 50 -1.56 12.10 6.56
CA PRO A 50 -0.28 11.43 6.88
C PRO A 50 -0.16 10.02 6.29
N TYR A 51 -1.26 9.26 6.27
CA TYR A 51 -1.28 7.89 5.73
C TYR A 51 -1.16 7.85 4.21
N LEU A 52 -1.59 8.93 3.55
CA LEU A 52 -1.55 9.07 2.09
C LEU A 52 -0.24 9.72 1.62
N MET A 53 0.54 10.34 2.51
CA MET A 53 1.78 11.05 2.18
C MET A 53 2.75 10.22 1.32
N PRO A 54 3.00 8.92 1.57
CA PRO A 54 3.89 8.12 0.72
C PRO A 54 3.45 8.05 -0.76
N LEU A 55 2.14 8.15 -1.03
CA LEU A 55 1.60 8.19 -2.39
C LEU A 55 1.83 9.56 -3.04
N TYR A 56 1.72 10.64 -2.27
CA TYR A 56 2.07 11.99 -2.74
C TYR A 56 3.56 12.09 -3.08
N ASP A 57 4.42 11.55 -2.24
CA ASP A 57 5.87 11.61 -2.45
C ASP A 57 6.28 10.81 -3.70
N ALA A 58 5.73 9.60 -3.87
CA ALA A 58 5.97 8.81 -5.09
C ALA A 58 5.54 9.55 -6.37
N LEU A 59 4.46 10.34 -6.33
CA LEU A 59 4.03 11.15 -7.47
C LEU A 59 4.94 12.35 -7.72
N ARG A 60 5.42 13.02 -6.66
CA ARG A 60 6.33 14.17 -6.75
C ARG A 60 7.68 13.81 -7.38
N ASP A 61 8.13 12.57 -7.18
CA ASP A 61 9.33 12.06 -7.85
C ASP A 61 9.17 11.93 -9.38
N MET A 62 7.92 11.89 -9.88
CA MET A 62 7.60 11.56 -11.28
C MET A 62 6.93 12.70 -12.06
N ILE A 63 6.35 13.66 -11.34
CA ILE A 63 5.57 14.77 -11.89
C ILE A 63 6.01 16.07 -11.19
N PRO A 64 6.37 17.12 -11.95
CA PRO A 64 6.71 18.42 -11.37
C PRO A 64 5.61 18.94 -10.43
N PRO A 65 5.95 19.56 -9.29
CA PRO A 65 4.99 19.93 -8.25
C PRO A 65 3.80 20.76 -8.73
N GLU A 66 4.03 21.77 -9.57
CA GLU A 66 2.98 22.64 -10.10
C GLU A 66 1.97 21.86 -10.94
N ARG A 67 2.47 20.99 -11.83
CA ARG A 67 1.63 20.14 -12.68
C ARG A 67 0.89 19.07 -11.87
N LEU A 68 1.53 18.52 -10.84
CA LEU A 68 0.88 17.56 -9.95
C LEU A 68 -0.29 18.21 -9.20
N ALA A 69 -0.09 19.42 -8.68
CA ALA A 69 -1.14 20.18 -8.00
C ALA A 69 -2.33 20.43 -8.94
N GLU A 70 -2.06 20.85 -10.18
CA GLU A 70 -3.09 21.04 -11.21
C GLU A 70 -3.86 19.74 -11.52
N MET A 71 -3.14 18.63 -11.70
CA MET A 71 -3.73 17.31 -11.97
C MET A 71 -4.62 16.81 -10.84
N ILE A 72 -4.23 17.08 -9.58
CA ILE A 72 -5.03 16.74 -8.41
C ILE A 72 -6.28 17.63 -8.34
N GLN A 73 -6.12 18.93 -8.53
CA GLN A 73 -7.23 19.89 -8.51
C GLN A 73 -8.32 19.55 -9.55
N TYR A 74 -7.93 19.14 -10.76
CA TYR A 74 -8.87 18.75 -11.82
C TYR A 74 -9.33 17.28 -11.73
N GLY A 75 -8.88 16.51 -10.72
CA GLY A 75 -9.27 15.11 -10.53
C GLY A 75 -8.70 14.14 -11.58
N VAL A 76 -7.64 14.56 -12.29
CA VAL A 76 -6.85 13.66 -13.15
C VAL A 76 -6.07 12.66 -12.30
N ILE A 77 -5.60 13.10 -11.12
CA ILE A 77 -5.01 12.24 -10.10
C ILE A 77 -5.84 12.39 -8.83
N GLU A 78 -6.40 11.29 -8.36
CA GLU A 78 -7.17 11.25 -7.12
C GLU A 78 -6.43 10.40 -6.08
N ILE A 79 -6.23 10.94 -4.89
CA ILE A 79 -5.62 10.24 -3.76
C ILE A 79 -6.64 10.27 -2.63
N ALA A 80 -7.19 9.11 -2.28
CA ALA A 80 -8.29 9.04 -1.34
C ALA A 80 -8.29 7.74 -0.51
N PRO A 81 -8.85 7.75 0.71
CA PRO A 81 -9.03 6.54 1.51
C PRO A 81 -9.89 5.49 0.81
N LEU A 82 -9.68 4.20 1.10
CA LEU A 82 -10.40 3.09 0.47
C LEU A 82 -11.93 3.20 0.58
N ALA A 83 -12.43 3.81 1.66
CA ALA A 83 -13.86 4.01 1.88
C ALA A 83 -14.53 4.83 0.76
N PHE A 84 -13.79 5.75 0.13
CA PHE A 84 -14.28 6.61 -0.96
C PHE A 84 -14.50 5.85 -2.26
N MET A 85 -14.04 4.59 -2.36
CA MET A 85 -14.28 3.76 -3.54
C MET A 85 -15.68 3.14 -3.56
N ARG A 86 -16.39 3.15 -2.41
CA ARG A 86 -17.72 2.56 -2.29
C ARG A 86 -18.71 3.20 -3.27
N GLY A 87 -19.49 2.37 -3.97
CA GLY A 87 -20.52 2.83 -4.90
C GLY A 87 -20.00 3.41 -6.22
N ARG A 88 -18.68 3.42 -6.45
CA ARG A 88 -18.10 3.93 -7.70
C ARG A 88 -17.94 2.83 -8.74
N THR A 89 -17.87 3.24 -9.99
CA THR A 89 -17.31 2.44 -11.09
C THR A 89 -16.09 3.20 -11.60
N LEU A 90 -14.93 2.56 -11.52
CA LEU A 90 -13.66 3.14 -11.90
C LEU A 90 -13.34 2.66 -13.31
N ASP A 91 -13.82 3.39 -14.32
CA ASP A 91 -13.52 3.13 -15.73
C ASP A 91 -12.49 4.16 -16.28
N LYS A 92 -11.79 3.78 -17.36
CA LYS A 92 -10.72 4.57 -18.02
C LYS A 92 -9.69 5.11 -17.03
N ALA A 93 -9.39 4.32 -15.99
CA ALA A 93 -8.56 4.72 -14.88
C ALA A 93 -7.46 3.69 -14.62
N PHE A 94 -6.30 4.16 -14.18
CA PHE A 94 -5.29 3.32 -13.54
C PHE A 94 -5.50 3.43 -12.03
N VAL A 95 -5.84 2.33 -11.37
CA VAL A 95 -6.24 2.30 -9.97
C VAL A 95 -5.22 1.51 -9.17
N ILE A 96 -4.73 2.09 -8.08
CA ILE A 96 -3.78 1.45 -7.17
C ILE A 96 -4.40 1.39 -5.77
N LEU A 97 -4.47 0.18 -5.22
CA LEU A 97 -4.71 -0.04 -3.79
C LEU A 97 -3.39 -0.40 -3.12
N ASP A 98 -2.88 0.52 -2.29
CA ASP A 98 -1.66 0.33 -1.52
C ASP A 98 -1.95 -0.18 -0.10
N GLU A 99 -0.96 -0.81 0.52
CA GLU A 99 -1.07 -1.53 1.80
C GLU A 99 -2.27 -2.49 1.86
N ALA A 100 -2.51 -3.24 0.79
CA ALA A 100 -3.69 -4.08 0.66
C ALA A 100 -3.75 -5.21 1.70
N GLN A 101 -2.63 -5.57 2.35
CA GLN A 101 -2.61 -6.53 3.46
C GLN A 101 -3.50 -6.07 4.62
N ASN A 102 -3.70 -4.76 4.72
CA ASN A 102 -4.49 -4.08 5.73
C ASN A 102 -5.97 -3.90 5.33
N THR A 103 -6.42 -4.61 4.30
CA THR A 103 -7.85 -4.72 3.95
C THR A 103 -8.47 -5.97 4.52
N THR A 104 -9.74 -5.90 4.91
CA THR A 104 -10.56 -7.09 5.15
C THR A 104 -10.98 -7.75 3.84
N ILE A 105 -11.40 -9.02 3.89
CA ILE A 105 -11.99 -9.71 2.73
C ILE A 105 -13.16 -8.91 2.12
N MET A 106 -14.00 -8.31 2.98
CA MET A 106 -15.14 -7.51 2.52
C MET A 106 -14.69 -6.24 1.78
N GLN A 107 -13.69 -5.53 2.29
CA GLN A 107 -13.12 -4.35 1.63
C GLN A 107 -12.45 -4.71 0.32
N MET A 108 -11.69 -5.81 0.27
CA MET A 108 -11.06 -6.30 -0.97
C MET A 108 -12.11 -6.64 -2.03
N LYS A 109 -13.16 -7.39 -1.67
CA LYS A 109 -14.28 -7.69 -2.58
C LYS A 109 -14.99 -6.42 -3.05
N MET A 110 -15.24 -5.48 -2.13
CA MET A 110 -15.85 -4.18 -2.47
C MET A 110 -15.00 -3.44 -3.51
N PHE A 111 -13.68 -3.36 -3.29
CA PHE A 111 -12.74 -2.67 -4.16
C PHE A 111 -12.62 -3.31 -5.54
N LEU A 112 -12.40 -4.63 -5.62
CA LEU A 112 -12.27 -5.35 -6.88
C LEU A 112 -13.51 -5.21 -7.77
N THR A 113 -14.71 -5.18 -7.17
CA THR A 113 -15.97 -4.98 -7.90
C THR A 113 -16.20 -3.54 -8.36
N ARG A 114 -15.27 -2.60 -8.11
CA ARG A 114 -15.32 -1.25 -8.67
C ARG A 114 -14.66 -1.17 -10.06
N MET A 115 -13.99 -2.22 -10.52
CA MET A 115 -13.25 -2.24 -11.79
C MET A 115 -14.19 -2.04 -12.98
N GLY A 116 -13.97 -0.94 -13.74
CA GLY A 116 -14.63 -0.69 -15.01
C GLY A 116 -13.98 -1.44 -16.17
N MET A 117 -14.67 -1.50 -17.31
CA MET A 117 -14.28 -2.32 -18.46
C MET A 117 -12.87 -2.03 -19.01
N THR A 118 -12.43 -0.77 -18.96
CA THR A 118 -11.14 -0.34 -19.53
C THR A 118 -10.12 0.05 -18.46
N ALA A 119 -10.40 -0.28 -17.20
CA ALA A 119 -9.54 0.08 -16.10
C ALA A 119 -8.36 -0.88 -15.95
N LYS A 120 -7.26 -0.38 -15.40
CA LYS A 120 -6.11 -1.18 -14.98
C LYS A 120 -6.01 -1.08 -13.46
N PHE A 121 -6.00 -2.22 -12.78
CA PHE A 121 -5.91 -2.28 -11.32
C PHE A 121 -4.56 -2.88 -10.94
N VAL A 122 -3.88 -2.26 -9.98
CA VAL A 122 -2.70 -2.81 -9.32
C VAL A 122 -2.94 -2.78 -7.81
N ILE A 123 -2.67 -3.90 -7.15
CA ILE A 123 -2.85 -4.05 -5.72
C ILE A 123 -1.48 -4.37 -5.13
N THR A 124 -1.02 -3.53 -4.21
CA THR A 124 0.29 -3.66 -3.56
C THR A 124 0.11 -3.90 -2.07
N GLY A 125 0.97 -4.70 -1.48
CA GLY A 125 0.97 -4.93 -0.04
C GLY A 125 2.06 -5.91 0.39
N ASP A 126 2.24 -6.04 1.69
CA ASP A 126 3.23 -6.93 2.32
C ASP A 126 2.51 -7.90 3.27
N MET A 127 2.45 -9.19 2.91
CA MET A 127 1.73 -10.18 3.72
C MET A 127 2.34 -10.42 5.11
N SER A 128 3.58 -9.98 5.35
CA SER A 128 4.22 -10.07 6.66
C SER A 128 3.84 -8.94 7.62
N GLN A 129 3.24 -7.86 7.11
CA GLN A 129 2.96 -6.62 7.85
C GLN A 129 1.44 -6.38 7.97
N VAL A 130 0.71 -7.38 8.46
CA VAL A 130 -0.74 -7.29 8.65
C VAL A 130 -1.05 -6.60 9.98
N ASP A 131 -1.59 -5.39 9.92
CA ASP A 131 -1.97 -4.56 11.07
C ASP A 131 -3.46 -4.72 11.44
N LEU A 132 -4.15 -5.71 10.87
CA LEU A 132 -5.54 -5.99 11.18
C LEU A 132 -5.70 -6.60 12.58
N PRO A 133 -6.84 -6.37 13.26
CA PRO A 133 -7.15 -7.05 14.52
C PRO A 133 -7.02 -8.57 14.37
N ARG A 134 -6.45 -9.25 15.38
CA ARG A 134 -6.08 -10.70 15.34
C ARG A 134 -7.14 -11.66 14.79
N LYS A 135 -8.44 -11.32 14.88
CA LYS A 135 -9.55 -12.18 14.41
C LYS A 135 -9.92 -11.94 12.94
N GLN A 136 -9.40 -10.89 12.31
CA GLN A 136 -9.70 -10.55 10.93
C GLN A 136 -8.64 -11.10 9.98
N ARG A 137 -9.08 -11.79 8.94
CA ARG A 137 -8.20 -12.29 7.87
C ARG A 137 -7.95 -11.17 6.85
N SER A 138 -6.71 -11.06 6.40
CA SER A 138 -6.33 -10.15 5.32
C SER A 138 -7.03 -10.51 4.01
N GLY A 139 -7.62 -9.50 3.38
CA GLY A 139 -8.24 -9.57 2.07
C GLY A 139 -7.22 -9.84 0.97
N LEU A 140 -5.99 -9.32 1.08
CA LEU A 140 -4.92 -9.57 0.12
C LEU A 140 -4.51 -11.05 0.11
N THR A 141 -4.21 -11.63 1.28
CA THR A 141 -3.85 -13.05 1.42
C THR A 141 -4.98 -13.96 0.93
N TYR A 142 -6.23 -13.59 1.20
CA TYR A 142 -7.38 -14.35 0.72
C TYR A 142 -7.52 -14.26 -0.81
N ALA A 143 -7.47 -13.06 -1.38
CA ALA A 143 -7.67 -12.80 -2.81
C ALA A 143 -6.56 -13.44 -3.66
N THR A 144 -5.29 -13.29 -3.28
CA THR A 144 -4.15 -13.89 -3.99
C THR A 144 -4.24 -15.42 -4.07
N ARG A 145 -4.88 -16.07 -3.11
CA ARG A 145 -5.13 -17.51 -3.13
C ARG A 145 -6.28 -17.91 -4.05
N ILE A 146 -7.40 -17.18 -4.01
CA ILE A 146 -8.62 -17.60 -4.73
C ILE A 146 -8.73 -17.05 -6.16
N LEU A 147 -7.97 -16.00 -6.49
CA LEU A 147 -8.02 -15.33 -7.79
C LEU A 147 -6.85 -15.70 -8.71
N ARG A 148 -5.93 -16.57 -8.25
CA ARG A 148 -4.67 -16.89 -8.95
C ARG A 148 -4.90 -17.49 -10.35
N ASP A 149 -5.96 -18.27 -10.51
CA ASP A 149 -6.25 -19.00 -11.76
C ASP A 149 -7.25 -18.27 -12.67
N ILE A 150 -7.62 -17.03 -12.34
CA ILE A 150 -8.54 -16.23 -13.15
C ILE A 150 -7.75 -15.53 -14.26
N GLU A 151 -8.16 -15.77 -15.52
CA GLU A 151 -7.58 -15.09 -16.68
C GLU A 151 -7.66 -13.57 -16.54
N GLY A 152 -6.55 -12.89 -16.86
CA GLY A 152 -6.43 -11.43 -16.71
C GLY A 152 -5.96 -10.95 -15.34
N ILE A 153 -5.77 -11.85 -14.37
CA ILE A 153 -5.18 -11.52 -13.06
C ILE A 153 -3.75 -12.06 -12.99
N GLY A 154 -2.79 -11.16 -12.77
CA GLY A 154 -1.39 -11.51 -12.51
C GLY A 154 -1.05 -11.37 -11.02
N VAL A 155 -0.25 -12.30 -10.50
CA VAL A 155 0.33 -12.20 -9.15
C VAL A 155 1.85 -12.17 -9.28
N VAL A 156 2.46 -11.12 -8.72
CA VAL A 156 3.92 -10.95 -8.71
C VAL A 156 4.40 -10.92 -7.26
N GLU A 157 5.25 -11.88 -6.89
CA GLU A 157 5.87 -11.96 -5.57
C GLU A 157 7.28 -11.37 -5.67
N MET A 158 7.54 -10.31 -4.90
CA MET A 158 8.87 -9.68 -4.80
C MET A 158 9.52 -10.09 -3.48
N GLY A 159 10.76 -10.54 -3.54
CA GLY A 159 11.53 -11.08 -2.42
C GLY A 159 12.64 -10.16 -1.93
N HIS A 160 13.53 -10.72 -1.12
CA HIS A 160 14.67 -10.01 -0.54
C HIS A 160 15.66 -9.52 -1.60
N SER A 161 15.80 -10.25 -2.71
CA SER A 161 16.67 -9.88 -3.84
C SER A 161 16.23 -8.59 -4.52
N ASP A 162 14.96 -8.20 -4.40
CA ASP A 162 14.41 -7.00 -5.04
C ASP A 162 14.52 -5.74 -4.16
N ILE A 163 15.10 -5.89 -2.96
CA ILE A 163 15.29 -4.77 -2.03
C ILE A 163 16.49 -3.94 -2.50
N ILE A 164 16.19 -2.76 -3.04
CA ILE A 164 17.20 -1.74 -3.33
C ILE A 164 17.19 -0.74 -2.18
N ARG A 165 18.28 -0.73 -1.39
CA ARG A 165 18.48 0.23 -0.29
C ARG A 165 19.90 0.75 -0.31
N HIS A 166 20.08 1.98 0.18
CA HIS A 166 21.40 2.55 0.37
C HIS A 166 22.25 1.69 1.33
N LYS A 167 23.55 1.56 1.06
CA LYS A 167 24.48 0.70 1.83
C LYS A 167 24.44 0.97 3.34
N ILE A 168 24.26 2.23 3.75
CA ILE A 168 24.15 2.61 5.16
C ILE A 168 22.91 2.00 5.81
N ILE A 169 21.77 2.00 5.13
CA ILE A 169 20.51 1.44 5.67
C ILE A 169 20.66 -0.06 5.89
N ALA A 170 21.32 -0.78 4.97
CA ALA A 170 21.61 -2.20 5.16
C ALA A 170 22.48 -2.46 6.40
N LYS A 171 23.52 -1.64 6.62
CA LYS A 171 24.36 -1.73 7.82
C LYS A 171 23.58 -1.46 9.11
N ILE A 172 22.69 -0.46 9.10
CA ILE A 172 21.83 -0.14 10.25
C ILE A 172 20.91 -1.32 10.57
N ILE A 173 20.19 -1.85 9.56
CA ILE A 173 19.29 -3.01 9.76
C ILE A 173 20.06 -4.20 10.32
N SER A 174 21.23 -4.52 9.75
CA SER A 174 22.06 -5.61 10.23
C SER A 174 22.50 -5.43 11.70
N ALA A 175 22.76 -4.20 12.15
CA ALA A 175 23.12 -3.93 13.53
C ALA A 175 21.93 -4.17 14.49
N PHE A 176 20.72 -3.78 14.09
CA PHE A 176 19.49 -4.06 14.85
C PHE A 176 19.20 -5.57 14.92
N GLU A 177 19.26 -6.28 13.80
CA GLU A 177 19.02 -7.73 13.74
C GLU A 177 20.02 -8.51 14.61
N GLN A 178 21.29 -8.10 14.62
CA GLN A 178 22.31 -8.71 15.49
C GLN A 178 21.98 -8.50 16.97
N GLN A 179 21.59 -7.28 17.37
CA GLN A 179 21.23 -7.00 18.75
C GLN A 179 19.95 -7.76 19.17
N GLU A 180 18.92 -7.78 18.33
CA GLU A 180 17.68 -8.53 18.61
C GLU A 180 17.95 -10.04 18.78
N ALA A 181 18.84 -10.61 17.97
CA ALA A 181 19.25 -12.01 18.11
C ALA A 181 20.01 -12.28 19.41
N LEU A 182 20.88 -11.34 19.84
CA LEU A 182 21.58 -11.43 21.12
C LEU A 182 20.60 -11.32 22.30
N ASP A 183 19.69 -10.36 22.27
CA ASP A 183 18.68 -10.14 23.31
C ASP A 183 17.74 -11.35 23.43
N LYS A 184 17.39 -11.97 22.30
CA LYS A 184 16.58 -13.19 22.28
C LYS A 184 17.32 -14.37 22.90
N LYS A 185 18.59 -14.58 22.55
CA LYS A 185 19.44 -15.62 23.17
C LYS A 185 19.59 -15.40 24.68
N PHE A 186 19.84 -14.16 25.10
CA PHE A 186 19.95 -13.82 26.52
C PHE A 186 18.66 -14.13 27.30
N LYS A 187 17.49 -13.87 26.70
CA LYS A 187 16.20 -14.25 27.27
C LYS A 187 15.96 -15.76 27.28
N GLU A 188 16.44 -16.51 26.29
CA GLU A 188 16.34 -17.98 26.25
C GLU A 188 17.26 -18.63 27.30
N ASP A 189 18.47 -18.10 27.47
CA ASP A 189 19.48 -18.60 28.42
C ASP A 189 19.16 -18.25 29.89
N HIS A 190 18.41 -17.18 30.14
CA HIS A 190 18.11 -16.70 31.50
C HIS A 190 16.61 -16.64 31.86
N GLY A 191 15.71 -16.87 30.89
CA GLY A 191 14.26 -16.88 31.09
C GLY A 191 13.69 -18.20 31.61
N ASN A 192 14.51 -19.24 31.75
CA ASN A 192 14.12 -20.55 32.32
C ASN A 192 14.54 -20.73 33.79
N GLN A 193 15.05 -19.68 34.44
CA GLN A 193 15.29 -19.63 35.88
C GLN A 193 14.23 -18.76 36.57
N GLY A 194 13.01 -19.27 36.65
CA GLY A 194 11.89 -18.59 37.29
C GLY A 194 10.68 -19.51 37.47
N ILE A 195 10.72 -20.27 38.56
CA ILE A 195 9.64 -20.84 39.41
C ILE A 195 8.24 -20.92 38.79
#